data_AF-A0A940SRZ9-F1
#
_entry.id   AF-A0A940SRZ9-F1
#
_cell.length_a   1.000
_cell.length_b   1.000
_cell.length_c   1.000
_cell.angle_alpha   90.00
_cell.angle_beta   90.00
_cell.angle_gamma   90.00
#
_symmetry.space_group_name_H-M   'P 1'
#
loop_
_entity.id
_entity.type
_entity.pdbx_description
1 polymer ?
#
loop_
_entity_poly.entity_id
_entity_poly.type
_entity_poly.pdbx_seq_one_letter_code
_entity_poly.pdbx_strand_id
1 'polypeptide(L)'
;LGLGCVCVDKWIEHGGYGKQLVKAANAFIRSQQCEGSLLCKDSLVGFYQKCGWNDCTYQTAEVAGGSYHNHIMMLDQTDSSVRVSINRNF
;
A
#
# COMPACT_ATOMS: atom_id res chain seq x y z
N LEU A 1 3.69 8.35 -3.72
CA LEU A 1 4.78 7.37 -4.01
C LEU A 1 4.21 5.96 -3.84
N GLY A 2 4.51 5.03 -4.74
CA GLY A 2 3.98 3.66 -4.67
C GLY A 2 4.90 2.69 -3.91
N LEU A 3 4.35 1.87 -3.01
CA LEU A 3 5.04 0.68 -2.49
C LEU A 3 4.57 -0.54 -3.27
N GLY A 4 5.49 -1.18 -3.99
CA GLY A 4 5.20 -2.33 -4.85
C GLY A 4 5.06 -3.64 -4.07
N CYS A 5 6.10 -4.48 -4.11
CA CYS A 5 6.11 -5.75 -3.41
C CYS A 5 6.96 -5.67 -2.14
N VAL A 6 6.43 -6.18 -1.03
CA VAL A 6 7.21 -6.49 0.17
C VAL A 6 7.19 -8.00 0.34
N CYS A 7 8.36 -8.61 0.21
CA CYS A 7 8.53 -10.05 0.32
C CYS A 7 9.50 -10.35 1.46
N VAL A 8 9.19 -11.40 2.22
CA VAL A 8 10.06 -11.99 3.22
C VAL A 8 10.20 -13.45 2.87
N ASP A 9 11.40 -14.00 3.01
CA ASP A 9 11.61 -15.42 2.81
C ASP A 9 10.73 -16.24 3.77
N LYS A 10 10.11 -17.31 3.26
CA LYS A 10 9.15 -18.13 4.00
C LYS A 10 9.76 -18.76 5.25
N TRP A 11 11.04 -19.10 5.24
CA TRP A 11 11.71 -19.72 6.39
C TRP A 11 11.89 -18.76 7.58
N ILE A 12 11.79 -17.45 7.33
CA ILE A 12 11.95 -16.40 8.33
C ILE A 12 10.69 -15.56 8.50
N GLU A 13 9.55 -16.02 7.96
CA GLU A 13 8.27 -15.36 8.15
C GLU A 13 7.88 -15.29 9.65
N HIS A 14 6.97 -14.39 9.99
CA HIS A 14 6.56 -14.10 11.38
C HIS A 14 7.67 -13.60 12.33
N GLY A 15 8.93 -13.48 11.89
CA GLY A 15 10.02 -12.83 12.65
C GLY A 15 9.95 -11.30 12.72
N GLY A 16 8.91 -10.68 12.16
CA GLY A 16 8.72 -9.23 12.16
C GLY A 16 9.47 -8.46 11.06
N TYR A 17 10.24 -9.12 10.20
CA TYR A 17 11.03 -8.49 9.13
C TYR A 17 10.17 -7.68 8.15
N GLY A 18 8.99 -8.19 7.78
CA GLY A 18 8.07 -7.45 6.90
C GLY A 18 7.67 -6.10 7.50
N LYS A 19 7.43 -6.04 8.81
CA LYS A 19 7.11 -4.79 9.51
C LYS A 19 8.30 -3.82 9.51
N GLN A 20 9.52 -4.33 9.65
CA GLN A 20 10.73 -3.50 9.60
C GLN A 20 10.94 -2.91 8.19
N LEU A 21 10.76 -3.71 7.15
CA LEU A 21 10.83 -3.26 5.75
C LEU A 21 9.79 -2.16 5.47
N VAL A 22 8.54 -2.39 5.85
CA VAL A 22 7.48 -1.38 5.68
C VAL A 22 7.78 -0.11 6.48
N LYS A 23 8.33 -0.23 7.70
CA LYS A 23 8.72 0.94 8.50
C LYS A 23 9.80 1.78 7.80
N ALA A 24 10.81 1.13 7.19
CA ALA A 24 11.84 1.82 6.43
C ALA A 24 11.24 2.52 5.18
N ALA A 25 10.35 1.83 4.46
CA ALA A 25 9.65 2.41 3.31
C ALA A 25 8.79 3.61 3.73
N ASN A 26 8.03 3.51 4.83
CA ASN A 26 7.21 4.61 5.35
C ASN A 26 8.08 5.82 5.71
N ALA A 27 9.24 5.61 6.34
CA ALA A 27 10.17 6.69 6.67
C ALA A 27 10.68 7.39 5.41
N PHE A 28 10.98 6.64 4.36
CA PHE A 28 11.37 7.19 3.07
C PHE A 28 10.22 7.97 2.40
N ILE A 29 9.02 7.41 2.33
CA ILE A 29 7.85 8.08 1.75
C ILE A 29 7.60 9.43 2.44
N ARG A 30 7.62 9.45 3.78
CA ARG A 30 7.45 10.66 4.59
C ARG A 30 8.58 11.66 4.41
N SER A 31 9.82 11.21 4.24
CA SER A 31 10.95 12.12 3.98
C SER A 31 10.85 12.81 2.63
N GLN A 32 10.14 12.21 1.67
CA GLN A 32 9.78 12.83 0.39
C GLN A 32 8.55 13.75 0.49
N GLN A 33 7.97 13.92 1.69
CA GLN A 33 6.75 14.72 1.92
C GLN A 33 5.59 14.34 0.98
N CYS A 34 5.48 13.05 0.67
CA CYS A 34 4.47 12.50 -0.23
C CYS A 34 3.56 11.54 0.52
N GLU A 35 2.34 11.38 0.02
CA GLU A 35 1.48 10.25 0.42
C GLU A 35 2.01 8.94 -0.18
N GLY A 36 1.78 7.84 0.54
CA GLY A 36 2.07 6.49 0.07
C GLY A 36 0.82 5.81 -0.47
N SER A 37 0.95 5.04 -1.54
CA SER A 37 -0.11 4.13 -2.02
C SER A 37 0.43 2.74 -2.27
N LEU A 38 -0.38 1.71 -2.01
CA LEU A 38 -0.08 0.33 -2.41
C LEU A 38 -1.34 -0.43 -2.78
N LEU A 39 -1.17 -1.38 -3.69
CA LEU A 39 -2.20 -2.33 -4.09
C LEU A 39 -2.15 -3.53 -3.13
N CYS A 40 -3.25 -3.84 -2.46
CA CYS A 40 -3.28 -4.81 -1.36
C CYS A 40 -4.26 -5.94 -1.63
N LYS A 41 -3.83 -7.17 -1.31
CA LYS A 41 -4.72 -8.33 -1.22
C LYS A 41 -5.44 -8.32 0.13
N ASP A 42 -6.66 -8.83 0.18
CA ASP A 42 -7.50 -8.87 1.39
C ASP A 42 -6.78 -9.47 2.60
N SER A 43 -6.05 -10.57 2.39
CA SER A 43 -5.31 -11.27 3.44
C SER A 43 -4.18 -10.46 4.09
N LEU A 44 -3.75 -9.36 3.46
CA LEU A 44 -2.67 -8.50 3.94
C LEU A 44 -3.14 -7.16 4.51
N VAL A 45 -4.43 -6.83 4.40
CA VAL A 45 -4.99 -5.55 4.90
C VAL A 45 -4.65 -5.34 6.37
N GLY A 46 -4.94 -6.35 7.21
CA GLY A 46 -4.64 -6.27 8.66
C GLY A 46 -3.15 -6.14 8.98
N PHE A 47 -2.27 -6.64 8.12
CA PHE A 47 -0.82 -6.45 8.27
C PHE A 47 -0.42 -4.99 7.99
N TYR A 48 -0.90 -4.40 6.88
CA TYR A 48 -0.58 -3.02 6.52
C TYR A 48 -1.22 -2.00 7.46
N GLN A 49 -2.42 -2.26 7.98
CA GLN A 49 -3.04 -1.46 9.05
C GLN A 49 -2.16 -1.38 10.30
N LYS A 50 -1.59 -2.51 10.74
CA LYS A 50 -0.62 -2.53 11.85
C LYS A 50 0.69 -1.78 11.54
N CYS A 51 0.94 -1.47 10.28
CA CYS A 51 2.07 -0.67 9.82
C CYS A 51 1.70 0.81 9.58
N GLY A 52 0.49 1.23 9.94
CA GLY A 52 0.03 2.63 9.84
C GLY A 52 -0.55 3.01 8.49
N TRP A 53 -0.92 2.04 7.65
CA TRP A 53 -1.62 2.29 6.39
C TRP A 53 -3.14 2.18 6.60
N ASN A 54 -3.91 3.02 5.93
CA ASN A 54 -5.37 3.01 6.00
C ASN A 54 -5.96 2.45 4.71
N ASP A 55 -7.08 1.74 4.83
CA ASP A 55 -7.80 1.24 3.67
C ASP A 55 -8.55 2.39 2.99
N CYS A 56 -8.29 2.58 1.70
CA CYS A 56 -8.92 3.63 0.91
C CYS A 56 -10.22 3.09 0.31
N THR A 57 -11.35 3.67 0.71
CA THR A 57 -12.63 3.38 0.06
C THR A 57 -12.73 4.15 -1.24
N TYR A 58 -12.99 3.46 -2.34
CA TYR A 58 -13.14 4.04 -3.68
C TYR A 58 -14.40 3.49 -4.37
N GLN A 59 -15.01 4.26 -5.29
CA GLN A 59 -16.13 3.74 -6.09
C GLN A 59 -15.63 2.99 -7.32
N THR A 60 -14.59 3.50 -7.97
CA THR A 60 -13.92 2.83 -9.10
C THR A 60 -12.41 2.92 -8.96
N ALA A 61 -11.71 1.83 -9.28
CA ALA A 61 -10.26 1.83 -9.38
C ALA A 61 -9.82 1.23 -10.72
N GLU A 62 -8.82 1.85 -11.33
CA GLU A 62 -8.19 1.38 -12.56
C GLU A 62 -6.69 1.25 -12.35
N VAL A 63 -6.12 0.10 -12.73
CA VAL A 63 -4.68 -0.15 -12.68
C VAL A 63 -4.22 -0.59 -14.06
N ALA A 64 -3.28 0.16 -14.65
CA ALA A 64 -2.79 -0.08 -16.01
C ALA A 64 -3.91 -0.18 -17.07
N GLY A 65 -4.95 0.65 -16.94
CA GLY A 65 -6.10 0.69 -17.84
C GLY A 65 -7.13 -0.43 -17.64
N GLY A 66 -6.92 -1.34 -16.68
CA GLY A 66 -7.89 -2.37 -16.31
C GLY A 66 -8.60 -2.07 -14.99
N SER A 67 -9.86 -2.51 -14.85
CA SER A 67 -10.61 -2.38 -13.59
C SER A 67 -9.92 -3.16 -12.47
N TYR A 68 -9.84 -2.54 -11.28
CA TYR A 68 -9.24 -3.10 -10.08
C TYR A 68 -10.28 -3.15 -8.96
N HIS A 69 -10.33 -4.27 -8.23
CA HIS A 69 -11.39 -4.56 -7.25
C HIS A 69 -10.86 -4.99 -5.88
N ASN A 70 -9.56 -4.94 -5.63
CA ASN A 70 -9.01 -5.26 -4.30
C ASN A 70 -8.70 -3.98 -3.50
N HIS A 71 -8.22 -4.12 -2.27
CA HIS A 71 -7.90 -2.98 -1.42
C HIS A 71 -6.78 -2.11 -1.99
N ILE A 72 -6.91 -0.79 -1.79
CA ILE A 72 -5.84 0.18 -2.03
C ILE A 72 -5.53 0.79 -0.67
N MET A 73 -4.31 0.57 -0.18
CA MET A 73 -3.92 1.12 1.11
C MET A 73 -3.16 2.42 0.92
N MET A 74 -3.42 3.39 1.78
CA MET A 74 -2.84 4.73 1.71
C MET A 74 -2.12 5.08 3.02
N LEU A 75 -0.92 5.66 2.89
CA LEU A 75 -0.13 6.14 4.02
C LEU A 75 -0.28 7.65 4.13
N ASP A 76 -0.63 8.12 5.33
CA ASP A 76 -0.80 9.52 5.70
C ASP A 76 -1.85 10.30 4.87
N GLN A 77 -2.78 9.59 4.22
CA GLN A 77 -3.89 10.23 3.50
C GLN A 77 -4.92 10.80 4.48
N THR A 78 -5.26 12.07 4.28
CA THR A 78 -6.43 12.70 4.88
C THR A 78 -7.60 12.55 3.92
N ASP A 79 -8.54 11.69 4.27
CA ASP A 79 -9.80 11.35 3.59
C ASP A 79 -10.14 12.15 2.33
N SER A 80 -10.29 11.45 1.19
CA SER A 80 -11.36 11.66 0.18
C SER A 80 -11.13 10.88 -1.12
N SER A 81 -12.18 10.17 -1.53
CA SER A 81 -12.80 10.24 -2.88
C SER A 81 -12.77 9.02 -3.81
N VAL A 82 -13.54 9.24 -4.88
CA VAL A 82 -14.50 8.38 -5.58
C VAL A 82 -13.87 7.56 -6.71
N ARG A 83 -12.69 7.95 -7.20
CA ARG A 83 -12.04 7.27 -8.33
C ARG A 83 -10.52 7.25 -8.19
N VAL A 84 -9.92 6.07 -8.29
CA VAL A 84 -8.46 5.87 -8.26
C VAL A 84 -7.98 5.41 -9.64
N SER A 85 -6.93 6.02 -10.17
CA SER A 85 -6.28 5.56 -11.41
C SER A 85 -4.78 5.49 -11.20
N ILE A 86 -4.21 4.31 -11.44
CA ILE A 86 -2.77 4.03 -11.29
C ILE A 86 -2.21 3.61 -12.64
N ASN A 87 -1.40 4.49 -13.23
CA ASN A 87 -0.66 4.20 -14.46
C ASN A 87 0.63 3.41 -14.12
N ARG A 88 0.82 2.25 -14.75
CA ARG A 88 2.08 1.48 -14.65
C ARG A 88 2.97 1.83 -15.83
N ASN A 89 3.62 2.98 -15.77
CA ASN A 89 4.73 3.31 -16.67
C ASN A 89 6.02 3.05 -15.89
N PHE A 90 6.52 1.81 -15.95
CA PHE A 90 7.84 1.44 -15.42
C PHE A 90 8.87 1.52 -16.55
#